data_AF-A0AAU8GZI9-F1
#
_entry.id   AF-A0AAU8GZI9-F1
#
_cell.length_a   1.000
_cell.length_b   1.000
_cell.length_c   1.000
_cell.angle_alpha   90.00
_cell.angle_beta   90.00
_cell.angle_gamma   90.00
#
_symmetry.space_group_name_H-M   'P 1'
#
loop_
_entity.id
_entity.type
_entity.pdbx_description
1 polymer ?
#
loop_
_entity_poly.entity_id
_entity_poly.type
_entity_poly.pdbx_seq_one_letter_code
_entity_poly.pdbx_strand_id
1 'polypeptide(L)'
;MPVTEIEVYETLKEHVGEKSAKTLLEFINVMVEKEFERKKDILATKQDIAELRSATKQDIAELEVKIERVRADLIKWMFIFWAGQIGALTAILALFFK
;
A
#
# COMPACT_ATOMS: atom_id res chain seq x y z
N MET A 1 -36.29 10.11 1.81
CA MET A 1 -36.12 10.57 3.20
C MET A 1 -35.78 9.33 4.03
N PRO A 2 -34.85 9.41 5.01
CA PRO A 2 -34.58 8.25 5.86
C PRO A 2 -35.87 7.90 6.61
N VAL A 3 -36.29 6.64 6.53
CA VAL A 3 -37.45 6.14 7.27
C VAL A 3 -37.11 6.26 8.75
N THR A 4 -37.99 6.88 9.53
CA THR A 4 -37.71 7.10 10.96
C THR A 4 -37.96 5.82 11.77
N GLU A 5 -37.20 5.58 12.85
CA GLU A 5 -37.40 4.41 13.73
C GLU A 5 -38.85 4.27 14.21
N ILE A 6 -39.54 5.40 14.36
CA ILE A 6 -40.94 5.49 14.77
C ILE A 6 -41.87 4.95 13.67
N GLU A 7 -41.67 5.32 12.41
CA GLU A 7 -42.45 4.77 11.28
C GLU A 7 -42.22 3.26 11.13
N VAL A 8 -40.98 2.79 11.26
CA VAL A 8 -40.65 1.35 11.20
C VAL A 8 -41.32 0.61 12.35
N TYR A 9 -41.28 1.17 13.56
CA TYR A 9 -41.92 0.59 14.73
C TYR A 9 -43.45 0.52 14.61
N GLU A 10 -44.10 1.58 14.15
CA GLU A 10 -45.56 1.60 13.99
C GLU A 10 -46.04 0.60 12.93
N THR A 11 -45.32 0.52 11.80
CA THR A 11 -45.62 -0.45 10.73
C THR A 11 -45.45 -1.90 11.22
N LEU A 12 -44.40 -2.17 11.99
CA LEU A 12 -44.18 -3.48 12.60
C LEU A 12 -45.24 -3.79 13.67
N LYS A 13 -45.60 -2.82 14.51
CA LYS A 13 -46.59 -2.99 15.57
C LYS A 13 -47.97 -3.38 15.02
N GLU A 14 -48.36 -2.79 13.89
CA GLU A 14 -49.65 -3.06 13.23
C GLU A 14 -49.78 -4.52 12.75
N HIS A 15 -48.68 -5.15 12.32
CA HIS A 15 -48.72 -6.49 11.69
C HIS A 15 -48.23 -7.63 12.58
N VAL A 16 -47.30 -7.40 13.50
CA VAL A 16 -46.67 -8.46 14.34
C VAL A 16 -46.85 -8.26 15.84
N GLY A 17 -47.56 -7.19 16.25
CA GLY A 17 -47.83 -6.88 17.65
C GLY A 17 -46.66 -6.23 18.37
N GLU A 18 -46.94 -5.57 19.50
CA GLU A 18 -46.01 -4.64 20.17
C GLU A 18 -44.70 -5.29 20.61
N LYS A 19 -44.76 -6.52 21.13
CA LYS A 19 -43.59 -7.24 21.64
C LYS A 19 -42.64 -7.64 20.50
N SER A 20 -43.19 -8.18 19.42
CA SER A 20 -42.42 -8.60 18.24
C SER A 20 -41.84 -7.41 17.49
N ALA A 21 -42.58 -6.30 17.40
CA ALA A 21 -42.12 -5.06 16.77
C ALA A 21 -40.88 -4.48 17.48
N LYS A 22 -40.86 -4.50 18.83
CA LYS A 22 -39.67 -4.08 19.60
C LYS A 22 -38.47 -4.98 19.31
N THR A 23 -38.65 -6.30 19.31
CA THR A 23 -37.56 -7.25 19.04
C THR A 23 -36.99 -7.10 17.62
N LEU A 24 -37.85 -6.89 16.63
CA LEU A 24 -37.41 -6.68 15.24
C LEU A 24 -36.68 -5.35 15.07
N LEU A 25 -37.16 -4.28 15.71
CA LEU A 25 -36.49 -2.97 15.67
C LEU A 25 -35.09 -3.05 16.31
N GLU A 26 -34.98 -3.70 17.46
CA GLU A 26 -33.71 -3.91 18.14
C GLU A 26 -32.74 -4.75 17.30
N PHE A 27 -33.24 -5.82 16.66
CA PHE A 27 -32.45 -6.61 15.73
C PHE A 27 -31.98 -5.80 14.51
N ILE A 28 -32.85 -4.98 13.92
CA ILE A 28 -32.50 -4.09 12.80
C ILE A 28 -31.41 -3.10 13.22
N ASN A 29 -31.53 -2.47 14.38
CA ASN A 29 -30.53 -1.51 14.87
C ASN A 29 -29.16 -2.17 15.06
N VAL A 30 -29.12 -3.35 15.69
CA VAL A 30 -27.88 -4.12 15.86
C VAL A 30 -27.26 -4.50 14.50
N MET A 31 -28.08 -4.91 13.53
CA MET A 31 -27.60 -5.26 12.19
C MET A 31 -27.07 -4.04 11.44
N VAL A 32 -27.77 -2.92 11.50
CA VAL A 32 -27.34 -1.65 10.87
C VAL A 32 -26.02 -1.17 11.48
N GLU A 33 -25.87 -1.21 12.81
CA GLU A 33 -24.65 -0.82 13.49
C GLU A 33 -23.46 -1.72 13.11
N LYS A 34 -23.66 -3.05 13.11
CA LYS A 34 -22.64 -4.01 12.65
C LYS A 34 -22.24 -3.79 11.19
N GLU A 35 -23.21 -3.55 10.32
CA GLU A 35 -22.95 -3.26 8.90
C GLU A 35 -22.20 -1.95 8.71
N PHE A 36 -22.48 -0.95 9.53
CA PHE A 36 -21.79 0.33 9.51
C PHE A 36 -20.34 0.21 9.96
N GLU A 37 -20.08 -0.43 11.11
CA GLU A 37 -18.70 -0.68 11.58
C GLU A 37 -17.93 -1.54 10.59
N ARG A 38 -18.54 -2.60 10.02
CA ARG A 38 -17.89 -3.39 8.97
C ARG A 38 -17.51 -2.55 7.75
N LYS A 39 -18.39 -1.67 7.29
CA LYS A 39 -18.10 -0.79 6.15
C LYS A 39 -16.98 0.19 6.48
N LYS A 40 -16.97 0.73 7.70
CA LYS A 40 -15.92 1.63 8.20
C LYS A 40 -14.57 0.90 8.28
N ASP A 41 -14.52 -0.32 8.79
CA ASP A 41 -13.31 -1.15 8.82
C ASP A 41 -12.79 -1.45 7.41
N ILE A 42 -13.70 -1.77 6.47
CA ILE A 42 -13.33 -1.99 5.07
C ILE A 42 -12.77 -0.71 4.44
N LEU A 43 -13.34 0.45 4.75
CA LEU A 43 -12.86 1.74 4.24
C LEU A 43 -11.48 2.07 4.80
N ALA A 44 -11.27 1.89 6.11
CA ALA A 44 -9.97 2.04 6.76
C ALA A 44 -8.93 1.10 6.11
N THR A 45 -9.24 -0.19 6.00
CA THR A 45 -8.37 -1.18 5.35
C THR A 45 -8.03 -0.80 3.90
N LYS A 46 -9.01 -0.29 3.14
CA LYS A 46 -8.76 0.16 1.76
C LYS A 46 -7.84 1.37 1.70
N GLN A 47 -7.98 2.31 2.64
CA GLN A 47 -7.09 3.45 2.77
C GLN A 47 -5.66 3.00 3.12
N ASP A 48 -5.50 2.12 4.11
CA ASP A 48 -4.20 1.56 4.49
C ASP A 48 -3.53 0.85 3.31
N ILE A 49 -4.29 0.07 2.52
CA ILE A 49 -3.76 -0.59 1.30
C ILE A 49 -3.31 0.44 0.27
N ALA A 50 -4.05 1.54 0.09
CA ALA A 50 -3.67 2.59 -0.85
C ALA A 50 -2.39 3.31 -0.42
N GLU A 51 -2.27 3.63 0.87
CA GLU A 51 -1.08 4.24 1.47
C GLU A 51 0.13 3.31 1.35
N LEU A 52 -0.01 2.03 1.72
CA LEU A 52 1.05 1.03 1.58
C LEU A 52 1.49 0.85 0.12
N ARG A 53 0.55 0.81 -0.83
CA ARG A 53 0.88 0.75 -2.27
C ARG A 53 1.64 1.99 -2.73
N SER A 54 1.29 3.18 -2.23
CA SER A 54 1.99 4.41 -2.56
C SER A 54 3.41 4.41 -2.00
N ALA A 55 3.58 4.06 -0.71
CA ALA A 55 4.89 3.93 -0.08
C ALA A 55 5.77 2.92 -0.81
N THR A 56 5.23 1.74 -1.13
CA THR A 56 5.96 0.69 -1.87
C THR A 56 6.42 1.19 -3.26
N LYS A 57 5.56 1.92 -3.98
CA LYS A 57 5.94 2.49 -5.29
C LYS A 57 7.06 3.52 -5.16
N GLN A 58 7.01 4.35 -4.12
CA GLN A 58 8.05 5.34 -3.84
C GLN A 58 9.38 4.65 -3.51
N ASP A 59 9.36 3.63 -2.65
CA ASP A 59 10.56 2.86 -2.29
C ASP A 59 11.18 2.17 -3.52
N ILE A 60 10.34 1.60 -4.40
CA ILE A 60 10.81 1.01 -5.67
C ILE A 60 11.50 2.06 -6.54
N ALA A 61 10.88 3.23 -6.74
CA ALA A 61 11.47 4.30 -7.55
C ALA A 61 12.80 4.79 -6.94
N GLU A 62 12.90 4.90 -5.63
CA GLU A 62 14.14 5.27 -4.95
C GLU A 62 15.23 4.20 -5.14
N LEU A 63 14.86 2.91 -5.07
CA LEU A 63 15.77 1.79 -5.31
C LEU A 63 16.28 1.77 -6.76
N GLU A 64 15.41 2.00 -7.75
CA GLU A 64 15.80 2.12 -9.16
C GLU A 64 16.87 3.21 -9.35
N VAL A 65 16.67 4.39 -8.76
CA VAL A 65 17.65 5.49 -8.79
C VAL A 65 18.96 5.09 -8.11
N LYS A 66 18.90 4.43 -6.94
CA LYS A 66 20.09 3.95 -6.22
C LYS A 66 20.87 2.93 -7.05
N ILE A 67 20.18 2.01 -7.74
CA ILE A 67 20.79 1.01 -8.62
C ILE A 67 21.49 1.70 -9.79
N GLU A 68 20.84 2.64 -10.47
CA GLU A 68 21.46 3.38 -11.58
C GLU A 68 22.70 4.16 -11.13
N ARG A 69 22.64 4.78 -9.94
CA ARG A 69 23.79 5.48 -9.37
C ARG A 69 24.97 4.53 -9.10
N VAL A 70 24.71 3.40 -8.45
CA VAL A 70 25.74 2.38 -8.17
C VAL A 70 26.31 1.84 -9.47
N ARG A 71 25.47 1.53 -10.47
CA ARG A 71 25.92 1.09 -11.80
C ARG A 71 26.84 2.12 -12.44
N ALA A 72 26.46 3.40 -12.43
CA ALA A 72 27.28 4.48 -12.98
C ALA A 72 28.63 4.60 -12.25
N ASP A 73 28.63 4.50 -10.92
CA ASP A 73 29.86 4.56 -10.13
C ASP A 73 30.76 3.34 -10.36
N LEU A 74 30.19 2.14 -10.49
CA LEU A 74 30.93 0.94 -10.87
C LEU A 74 31.60 1.11 -12.24
N ILE A 75 30.90 1.66 -13.23
CA ILE A 75 31.46 1.93 -14.56
C ILE A 75 32.64 2.92 -14.46
N LYS A 76 32.51 4.01 -13.68
CA LYS A 76 33.61 4.96 -13.47
C LYS A 76 34.83 4.29 -12.84
N TRP A 77 34.62 3.47 -11.82
CA TRP A 77 35.69 2.73 -11.16
C TRP A 77 36.37 1.73 -12.09
N MET A 78 35.61 1.07 -12.97
CA MET A 78 36.18 0.24 -14.02
C MET A 78 37.14 1.06 -14.89
N PHE A 79 36.78 2.26 -15.37
CA PHE A 79 37.69 3.06 -16.19
C PHE A 79 39.01 3.39 -15.48
N ILE A 80 38.98 3.78 -14.21
CA ILE A 80 40.19 4.05 -13.42
C ILE A 80 41.05 2.78 -13.31
N PHE A 81 40.41 1.65 -13.00
CA PHE A 81 41.07 0.36 -12.91
C PHE A 81 41.71 -0.05 -14.24
N TRP A 82 40.97 0.00 -15.34
CA TRP A 82 41.45 -0.35 -16.68
C TRP A 82 42.60 0.56 -17.14
N ALA A 83 42.52 1.87 -16.90
CA ALA A 83 43.61 2.79 -17.19
C ALA A 83 44.89 2.40 -16.42
N GLY A 84 44.75 2.04 -15.14
CA GLY A 84 45.84 1.51 -14.33
C GLY A 84 46.42 0.19 -14.87
N GLN A 85 45.57 -0.76 -15.27
CA GLN A 85 46.01 -2.04 -15.87
C GLN A 85 46.78 -1.82 -17.18
N ILE A 86 46.29 -0.95 -18.07
CA ILE A 86 46.99 -0.61 -19.32
C ILE A 86 48.35 0.06 -19.02
N GLY A 87 48.39 0.98 -18.06
CA GLY A 87 49.65 1.59 -17.60
C GLY A 87 50.66 0.56 -17.08
N ALA A 88 50.22 -0.38 -16.24
CA ALA A 88 51.08 -1.45 -15.74
C ALA A 88 51.57 -2.37 -16.85
N LEU A 89 50.69 -2.80 -17.77
CA LEU A 89 51.05 -3.66 -18.90
C LEU A 89 52.05 -2.97 -19.83
N THR A 90 51.84 -1.69 -20.16
CA THR A 90 52.77 -0.92 -21.01
C THR A 90 54.14 -0.75 -20.35
N ALA A 91 54.19 -0.49 -19.05
CA ALA A 91 55.44 -0.41 -18.29
C ALA A 91 56.21 -1.74 -18.29
N ILE A 92 55.51 -2.87 -18.09
CA ILE A 92 56.10 -4.21 -18.14
C ILE A 92 56.65 -4.48 -19.54
N LEU A 93 55.87 -4.26 -20.60
CA LEU A 93 56.33 -4.47 -21.97
C LEU A 93 57.55 -3.60 -22.30
N ALA A 94 57.55 -2.33 -21.90
CA ALA A 94 58.69 -1.43 -22.12
C ALA A 94 59.97 -1.90 -21.42
N LEU A 95 59.87 -2.58 -20.27
CA LEU A 95 61.01 -3.20 -19.59
C LEU A 95 61.51 -4.46 -20.30
N PHE A 96 60.63 -5.25 -20.94
CA PHE A 96 60.99 -6.46 -21.69
C PHE A 96 61.60 -6.18 -23.07
N PHE A 97 61.27 -5.04 -23.69
CA PHE A 97 61.83 -4.62 -24.99
C PHE A 97 63.05 -3.68 -24.86
N LYS A 98 63.56 -3.50 -23.64
CA LYS A 98 64.80 -2.77 -23.35
C LYS A 98 65.91 -3.76 -23.04
#